data_AF-A0A7C9A9Q1-F1
#
_entry.id   AF-A0A7C9A9Q1-F1
#
_cell.length_a   1.000
_cell.length_b   1.000
_cell.length_c   1.000
_cell.angle_alpha   90.00
_cell.angle_beta   90.00
_cell.angle_gamma   90.00
#
_symmetry.space_group_name_H-M   'P 1'
#
loop_
_entity.id
_entity.type
_entity.pdbx_description
1 polymer ?
#
loop_
_entity_poly.entity_id
_entity_poly.type
_entity_poly.pdbx_seq_one_letter_code
_entity_poly.pdbx_strand_id
1 'polypeptide(L)'
;VQGTSWIKVGNLNNSIDLINSSIAIPKNDKLKIVVSVLLGASVLANLFLLSTFYWKNFLLYHKKPVNLSDEDQRKTLRDYNNVHCFSYQELKNATDGFKEELGRGAFGIVYRGMICAGDASIDIAVKKLDRIFNDADKEFKTEV
;
A
#
# COMPACT_ATOMS: atom_id res chain seq x y z
N VAL A 1 60.34 13.03 -56.10
CA VAL A 1 59.15 13.86 -56.45
C VAL A 1 58.12 13.66 -55.35
N GLN A 2 57.97 14.63 -54.43
CA GLN A 2 56.94 14.57 -53.40
C GLN A 2 55.63 15.11 -54.00
N GLY A 3 54.60 14.28 -54.07
CA GLY A 3 53.27 14.66 -54.53
C GLY A 3 52.44 15.17 -53.36
N THR A 4 51.88 16.36 -53.47
CA THR A 4 50.95 16.92 -52.49
C THR A 4 49.53 16.53 -52.86
N SER A 5 48.83 15.88 -51.93
CA SER A 5 47.41 15.53 -52.09
C SER A 5 46.58 16.41 -51.18
N TRP A 6 45.52 17.01 -51.75
CA TRP A 6 44.57 17.83 -51.02
C TRP A 6 43.32 17.01 -50.72
N ILE A 7 42.86 17.03 -49.46
CA ILE A 7 41.61 16.42 -49.04
C ILE A 7 40.62 17.54 -48.72
N LYS A 8 39.46 17.50 -49.37
CA LYS A 8 38.37 18.43 -49.13
C LYS A 8 37.52 17.89 -47.98
N VAL A 9 37.51 18.61 -46.85
CA VAL A 9 36.66 18.30 -45.70
C VAL A 9 35.38 19.12 -45.81
N GLY A 10 34.23 18.47 -45.63
CA GLY A 10 32.92 19.11 -45.68
C GLY A 10 32.69 20.04 -44.49
N ASN A 11 32.04 21.18 -44.74
CA ASN A 11 31.72 22.18 -43.72
C ASN A 11 30.54 21.71 -42.84
N LEU A 12 30.78 21.50 -41.54
CA LEU A 12 29.78 21.04 -40.56
C LEU A 12 28.67 22.07 -40.26
N ASN A 13 28.86 23.32 -40.68
CA ASN A 13 27.87 24.39 -40.50
C ASN A 13 26.55 24.05 -41.18
N ASN A 14 26.60 23.39 -42.34
CA ASN A 14 25.41 22.98 -43.09
C ASN A 14 24.59 21.92 -42.32
N SER A 15 25.25 21.07 -41.52
CA SER A 15 24.57 20.05 -40.71
C SER A 15 23.81 20.68 -39.54
N ILE A 16 24.38 21.72 -38.92
CA ILE A 16 23.73 22.48 -37.85
C ILE A 16 22.53 23.25 -38.41
N ASP A 17 22.64 23.82 -39.61
CA ASP A 17 21.53 24.52 -40.27
C ASP A 17 20.39 23.58 -40.66
N LEU A 18 20.70 22.35 -41.09
CA LEU A 18 19.69 21.31 -41.36
C LEU A 18 18.94 20.91 -40.07
N ILE A 19 19.67 20.74 -38.96
CA ILE A 19 19.06 20.42 -37.65
C ILE A 19 18.17 21.58 -37.19
N ASN A 20 18.66 22.82 -37.27
CA ASN A 20 17.89 24.02 -36.88
C ASN A 20 16.66 24.25 -37.78
N SER A 21 16.73 23.90 -39.06
CA SER A 21 15.59 23.94 -39.99
C SER A 21 14.53 22.88 -39.66
N SER A 22 14.94 21.71 -39.16
CA SER A 22 14.00 20.68 -38.73
C SER A 22 13.28 21.03 -37.40
N ILE A 23 13.90 21.89 -36.58
CA ILE A 23 13.35 22.45 -35.34
C ILE A 23 12.69 23.81 -35.59
N ALA A 24 12.59 24.27 -36.85
CA ALA A 24 11.86 25.48 -37.18
C ALA A 24 10.35 25.23 -36.98
N ILE A 25 9.89 25.44 -35.73
CA ILE A 25 8.49 25.39 -35.36
C ILE A 25 7.77 26.41 -36.25
N PRO A 26 6.85 25.97 -37.13
CA PRO A 26 6.13 26.88 -38.01
C PRO A 26 5.49 28.00 -37.17
N LYS A 27 5.58 29.24 -37.64
CA LYS A 27 4.94 30.42 -37.01
C LYS A 27 3.42 30.39 -37.27
N ASN A 28 2.76 29.31 -36.86
CA ASN A 28 1.32 29.18 -36.84
C ASN A 28 0.86 29.09 -35.38
N ASP A 29 0.11 30.08 -34.93
CA ASP A 29 -0.34 30.17 -33.54
C ASP A 29 -1.17 28.93 -33.13
N LYS A 30 -1.82 28.28 -34.10
CA LYS A 30 -2.51 26.99 -33.90
C LYS A 30 -1.58 25.85 -33.48
N LEU A 31 -0.37 25.75 -34.03
CA LEU A 31 0.56 24.66 -33.68
C LEU A 31 1.21 24.91 -32.32
N LYS A 32 1.47 26.18 -31.96
CA LYS A 32 1.90 26.53 -30.61
C LYS A 32 0.88 26.09 -29.56
N ILE A 33 -0.41 26.34 -29.82
CA ILE A 33 -1.51 25.89 -28.96
C ILE A 33 -1.54 24.36 -28.87
N VAL A 34 -1.45 23.66 -30.00
CA VAL A 34 -1.44 22.18 -30.03
C VAL A 34 -0.27 21.61 -29.24
N VAL A 35 0.94 22.14 -29.44
CA VAL A 35 2.15 21.69 -28.72
C VAL A 35 2.05 21.99 -27.21
N SER A 36 1.55 23.17 -26.81
CA SER A 36 1.37 23.49 -25.39
C SER A 36 0.31 22.61 -24.72
N VAL A 37 -0.77 22.28 -25.44
CA VAL A 37 -1.82 21.39 -24.95
C VAL A 37 -1.30 19.96 -24.78
N LEU A 38 -0.52 19.45 -25.73
CA LEU A 38 0.13 18.14 -25.65
C LEU A 38 1.06 18.03 -24.43
N LEU A 39 1.91 19.04 -24.23
CA LEU A 39 2.83 19.08 -23.09
C LEU A 39 2.09 19.20 -21.75
N GLY A 40 1.09 20.09 -21.68
CA GLY A 40 0.27 20.26 -20.47
C GLY A 40 -0.51 19.01 -20.09
N ALA A 41 -1.11 18.33 -21.07
CA ALA A 41 -1.84 17.08 -20.85
C ALA A 41 -0.93 15.96 -20.33
N SER A 42 0.30 15.87 -20.84
CA SER A 42 1.29 14.89 -20.38
C SER A 42 1.68 15.11 -18.90
N VAL A 43 1.94 16.36 -18.51
CA VAL A 43 2.27 16.69 -17.11
C VAL A 43 1.10 16.36 -16.18
N LEU A 44 -0.12 16.73 -16.56
CA LEU A 44 -1.31 16.43 -15.78
C LEU A 44 -1.51 14.92 -15.61
N ALA A 45 -1.38 14.14 -16.68
CA ALA A 45 -1.53 12.68 -16.61
C ALA A 45 -0.54 12.03 -15.62
N ASN A 46 0.73 12.46 -15.65
CA ASN A 46 1.74 11.96 -14.70
C ASN A 46 1.43 12.36 -13.25
N LEU A 47 0.95 13.58 -13.01
CA LEU A 47 0.50 14.02 -11.68
C LEU A 47 -0.71 13.22 -11.19
N PHE A 48 -1.66 12.89 -12.06
CA PHE A 48 -2.78 12.00 -11.70
C PHE A 48 -2.31 10.59 -11.37
N LEU A 49 -1.38 10.02 -12.13
CA LEU A 49 -0.80 8.70 -11.84
C LEU A 49 -0.07 8.70 -10.48
N LEU A 50 0.78 9.69 -10.24
CA LEU A 50 1.47 9.85 -8.96
C LEU A 50 0.48 10.08 -7.82
N SER A 51 -0.51 10.96 -8.00
CA SER A 51 -1.55 11.25 -7.01
C SER A 51 -2.34 9.99 -6.65
N THR A 52 -2.77 9.19 -7.62
CA THR A 52 -3.49 7.93 -7.33
C THR A 52 -2.58 6.87 -6.69
N PHE A 53 -1.30 6.80 -7.05
CA PHE A 53 -0.33 5.92 -6.39
C PHE A 53 -0.10 6.36 -4.94
N TYR A 54 0.21 7.64 -4.71
CA TYR A 54 0.36 8.20 -3.38
C TYR A 54 -0.91 8.05 -2.56
N TRP A 55 -2.10 8.31 -3.13
CA TRP A 55 -3.38 8.18 -2.44
C TRP A 55 -3.72 6.73 -2.13
N LYS A 56 -3.40 5.76 -2.99
CA LYS A 56 -3.57 4.32 -2.69
C LYS A 56 -2.62 3.87 -1.59
N ASN A 57 -1.34 4.25 -1.66
CA ASN A 57 -0.38 3.95 -0.60
C ASN A 57 -0.77 4.67 0.70
N PHE A 58 -1.14 5.93 0.64
CA PHE A 58 -1.62 6.74 1.77
C PHE A 58 -2.91 6.18 2.35
N LEU A 59 -3.85 5.72 1.53
CA LEU A 59 -5.03 4.98 1.99
C LEU A 59 -4.63 3.67 2.64
N LEU A 60 -3.60 2.96 2.18
CA LEU A 60 -3.11 1.74 2.85
C LEU A 60 -2.41 2.07 4.18
N TYR A 61 -1.71 3.21 4.28
CA TYR A 61 -1.06 3.67 5.50
C TYR A 61 -2.03 4.31 6.52
N HIS A 62 -3.09 4.98 6.05
CA HIS A 62 -4.08 5.67 6.87
C HIS A 62 -5.40 4.91 7.01
N LYS A 63 -5.62 3.83 6.27
CA LYS A 63 -6.62 2.82 6.66
C LYS A 63 -6.07 2.07 7.87
N LYS A 64 -6.24 2.67 9.04
CA LYS A 64 -6.80 1.91 10.15
C LYS A 64 -8.28 1.71 9.81
N PRO A 65 -8.76 0.50 9.47
CA PRO A 65 -10.19 0.26 9.51
C PRO A 65 -10.60 0.19 10.98
N VAL A 66 -10.85 1.35 11.59
CA VAL A 66 -11.94 1.44 12.55
C VAL A 66 -13.20 1.46 11.68
N ASN A 67 -14.05 0.44 11.88
CA ASN A 67 -15.18 -0.01 11.05
C ASN A 67 -14.79 -1.11 10.04
N LEU A 68 -14.54 -2.31 10.59
CA LEU A 68 -14.66 -3.58 9.87
C LEU A 68 -16.07 -3.65 9.28
N SER A 69 -16.17 -3.48 7.96
CA SER A 69 -17.36 -3.82 7.20
C SER A 69 -17.50 -5.34 7.25
N ASP A 70 -18.65 -5.81 7.74
CA ASP A 70 -19.02 -7.22 7.91
C ASP A 70 -18.78 -8.10 6.67
N GLU A 71 -18.55 -7.50 5.50
CA GLU A 71 -18.37 -8.20 4.24
C GLU A 71 -16.96 -8.79 4.04
N ASP A 72 -15.90 -8.11 4.52
CA ASP A 72 -14.51 -8.58 4.38
C ASP A 72 -14.17 -9.70 5.38
N GLN A 73 -14.75 -9.66 6.59
CA GLN A 73 -14.67 -10.77 7.54
C GLN A 73 -15.31 -12.03 6.96
N ARG A 74 -16.47 -11.95 6.30
CA ARG A 74 -17.16 -13.10 5.71
C ARG A 74 -16.40 -13.76 4.56
N LYS A 75 -15.51 -13.03 3.88
CA LYS A 75 -14.67 -13.61 2.83
C LYS A 75 -13.47 -14.36 3.42
N THR A 76 -12.86 -13.83 4.48
CA THR A 76 -11.71 -14.45 5.18
C THR A 76 -12.14 -15.64 6.06
N LEU A 77 -13.36 -15.61 6.60
CA LEU A 77 -13.96 -16.68 7.41
C LEU A 77 -14.32 -17.94 6.61
N ARG A 78 -14.50 -17.85 5.29
CA ARG A 78 -14.81 -19.00 4.43
C ARG A 78 -13.61 -19.93 4.22
N ASP A 79 -12.39 -19.43 4.35
CA ASP A 79 -11.17 -20.23 4.24
C ASP A 79 -10.76 -20.86 5.59
N TYR A 80 -11.27 -20.33 6.72
CA TYR A 80 -11.05 -20.84 8.08
C TYR A 80 -12.35 -21.37 8.69
N ASN A 81 -12.90 -22.46 8.14
CA ASN A 81 -14.16 -23.06 8.62
C ASN A 81 -14.17 -23.50 10.11
N ASN A 82 -13.01 -23.49 10.80
CA ASN A 82 -12.88 -23.94 12.18
C ASN A 82 -12.45 -22.84 13.18
N VAL A 83 -12.36 -21.57 12.77
CA VAL A 83 -11.97 -20.47 13.67
C VAL A 83 -13.20 -19.66 14.05
N HIS A 84 -13.58 -19.69 15.32
CA HIS A 84 -14.62 -18.82 15.86
C HIS A 84 -14.04 -17.45 16.19
N CYS A 85 -14.67 -16.39 15.66
CA CYS A 85 -14.34 -15.02 16.04
C CYS A 85 -15.14 -14.63 17.27
N PHE A 86 -14.44 -14.24 18.34
CA PHE A 86 -15.05 -13.67 19.54
C PHE A 86 -14.83 -12.16 19.59
N SER A 87 -15.87 -11.41 19.91
CA SER A 87 -15.78 -10.00 20.21
C SER A 87 -15.01 -9.78 21.52
N TYR A 88 -14.42 -8.59 21.67
CA TYR A 88 -13.75 -8.21 22.91
C TYR A 88 -14.69 -8.29 24.13
N GLN A 89 -15.96 -7.94 23.96
CA GLN A 89 -16.94 -7.98 25.04
C GLN A 89 -17.24 -9.42 25.48
N GLU A 90 -17.35 -10.37 24.53
CA GLU A 90 -17.51 -11.79 24.85
C GLU A 90 -16.31 -12.33 25.63
N LEU A 91 -15.09 -12.05 25.17
CA LEU A 91 -13.87 -12.46 25.87
C LEU A 91 -13.73 -11.80 27.25
N LYS A 92 -14.13 -10.53 27.38
CA LYS A 92 -14.15 -9.83 28.66
C LYS A 92 -15.13 -10.48 29.63
N ASN A 93 -16.32 -10.84 29.16
CA ASN A 93 -17.33 -11.49 30.00
C ASN A 93 -16.92 -12.91 30.37
N ALA A 94 -16.36 -13.67 29.42
CA ALA A 94 -15.86 -15.02 29.66
C ALA A 94 -14.75 -15.06 30.72
N THR A 95 -13.96 -13.98 30.87
CA THR A 95 -12.80 -13.91 31.78
C THR A 95 -13.06 -13.12 33.07
N ASP A 96 -14.33 -12.82 33.40
CA ASP A 96 -14.72 -11.95 34.53
C ASP A 96 -13.95 -10.61 34.53
N GLY A 97 -13.79 -10.01 33.35
CA GLY A 97 -13.05 -8.77 33.17
C GLY A 97 -11.53 -8.93 33.15
N PHE A 98 -11.00 -10.09 32.74
CA PHE A 98 -9.56 -10.42 32.75
C PHE A 98 -8.97 -10.44 34.17
N LYS A 99 -9.65 -11.13 35.09
CA LYS A 99 -9.32 -11.11 36.52
C LYS A 99 -8.28 -12.15 36.93
N GLU A 100 -8.37 -13.36 36.39
CA GLU A 100 -7.51 -14.48 36.76
C GLU A 100 -6.40 -14.68 35.72
N GLU A 101 -5.17 -14.27 36.06
CA GLU A 101 -3.98 -14.45 35.21
C GLU A 101 -3.43 -15.87 35.36
N LEU A 102 -3.35 -16.59 34.24
CA LEU A 102 -2.74 -17.92 34.14
C LEU A 102 -1.25 -17.84 33.83
N GLY A 103 -0.80 -16.74 33.21
CA GLY A 103 0.61 -16.52 32.92
C GLY A 103 0.86 -15.27 32.08
N ARG A 104 2.13 -14.85 32.02
CA ARG A 104 2.56 -13.66 31.30
C ARG A 104 3.86 -13.94 30.56
N GLY A 105 3.94 -13.45 29.33
CA GLY A 105 5.12 -13.56 28.48
C GLY A 105 5.35 -12.28 27.67
N ALA A 106 6.33 -12.32 26.76
CA ALA A 106 6.70 -11.18 25.92
C ALA A 106 5.54 -10.63 25.08
N PHE A 107 4.60 -11.49 24.70
CA PHE A 107 3.48 -11.14 23.83
C PHE A 107 2.22 -10.70 24.58
N GLY A 108 2.21 -10.74 25.91
CA GLY A 108 1.07 -10.33 26.73
C GLY A 108 0.71 -11.33 27.83
N ILE A 109 -0.54 -11.25 28.28
CA ILE A 109 -1.03 -11.93 29.48
C ILE A 109 -2.13 -12.92 29.10
N VAL A 110 -2.05 -14.15 29.62
CA VAL A 110 -3.06 -15.19 29.46
C VAL A 110 -3.97 -15.20 30.67
N TYR A 111 -5.28 -15.14 30.44
CA TYR A 111 -6.31 -15.14 31.48
C TYR A 111 -7.17 -16.40 31.40
N ARG A 112 -7.65 -16.89 32.54
CA ARG A 112 -8.66 -17.93 32.58
C ARG A 112 -10.02 -17.35 32.21
N GLY A 113 -10.77 -18.07 31.40
CA GLY A 113 -12.16 -17.76 31.13
C GLY A 113 -13.01 -19.00 30.97
N MET A 114 -14.32 -18.80 30.84
CA MET A 114 -15.30 -19.86 30.65
C MET A 114 -16.35 -19.41 29.63
N ILE A 115 -16.64 -20.26 28.66
CA ILE A 115 -17.72 -20.04 27.69
C ILE A 115 -18.81 -21.09 27.93
N CYS A 116 -20.06 -20.65 27.98
CA CYS A 116 -21.22 -21.53 28.04
C CYS A 116 -21.70 -21.83 26.62
N ALA A 117 -21.65 -23.10 26.22
CA ALA A 117 -22.19 -23.60 24.96
C ALA A 117 -23.34 -24.55 25.26
N GLY A 118 -24.56 -24.02 25.33
CA GLY A 118 -25.74 -24.77 25.80
C GLY A 118 -25.56 -25.15 27.28
N ASP A 119 -25.68 -26.44 27.58
CA ASP A 119 -25.57 -26.97 28.95
C ASP A 119 -24.13 -27.26 29.39
N ALA A 120 -23.14 -27.07 28.50
CA ALA A 120 -21.72 -27.31 28.79
C ALA A 120 -20.98 -26.00 29.07
N SER A 121 -20.19 -25.98 30.14
CA SER A 121 -19.18 -24.96 30.40
C SER A 121 -17.81 -25.45 29.91
N ILE A 122 -17.16 -24.64 29.07
CA ILE A 122 -15.83 -24.93 28.53
C ILE A 122 -14.86 -23.91 29.12
N ASP A 123 -13.85 -24.40 29.83
CA ASP A 123 -12.74 -23.58 30.29
C ASP A 123 -11.83 -23.20 29.12
N ILE A 124 -11.48 -21.92 29.05
CA ILE A 124 -10.66 -21.35 27.98
C ILE A 124 -9.50 -20.53 28.57
N ALA A 125 -8.47 -20.34 27.76
CA ALA A 125 -7.37 -19.44 28.04
C ALA A 125 -7.38 -18.29 27.03
N VAL A 126 -7.52 -17.05 27.51
CA VAL A 126 -7.57 -15.84 26.67
C VAL A 126 -6.27 -15.09 26.77
N LYS A 127 -5.47 -15.10 25.70
CA LYS A 127 -4.23 -14.32 25.60
C LYS A 127 -4.52 -12.89 25.14
N LYS A 128 -4.38 -11.93 26.05
CA LYS A 128 -4.51 -10.50 25.79
C LYS A 128 -3.14 -9.92 25.48
N LEU A 129 -2.96 -9.42 24.26
CA LEU A 129 -1.70 -8.83 23.81
C LEU A 129 -1.50 -7.42 24.40
N ASP A 130 -0.29 -7.12 24.86
CA ASP A 130 0.06 -5.78 25.34
C ASP A 130 0.26 -4.83 24.15
N ARG A 131 -0.55 -3.76 24.09
CA ARG A 131 -0.63 -2.79 22.98
C ARG A 131 0.65 -1.96 22.74
N ILE A 132 1.74 -2.25 23.44
CA ILE A 132 2.99 -1.47 23.37
C ILE A 132 3.78 -1.82 22.10
N PHE A 133 3.55 -2.99 21.51
CA PHE A 133 4.25 -3.40 20.30
C PHE A 133 3.42 -3.06 19.05
N ASN A 134 3.74 -1.92 18.45
CA ASN A 134 3.27 -1.51 17.11
C ASN A 134 3.55 -2.54 15.99
N ASP A 135 4.29 -3.63 16.28
CA ASP A 135 4.63 -4.73 15.35
C ASP A 135 3.87 -6.04 15.62
N ALA A 136 3.04 -6.13 16.67
CA ALA A 136 2.34 -7.37 17.06
C ALA A 136 1.26 -7.84 16.06
N ASP A 137 0.80 -6.95 15.17
CA ASP A 137 -0.17 -7.27 14.12
C ASP A 137 0.39 -8.26 13.07
N LYS A 138 1.72 -8.47 13.03
CA LYS A 138 2.37 -9.42 12.10
C LYS A 138 2.49 -10.84 12.66
N GLU A 139 2.60 -11.00 13.97
CA GLU A 139 2.93 -12.30 14.57
C GLU A 139 1.70 -13.18 14.79
N PHE A 140 0.52 -12.59 14.99
CA PHE A 140 -0.74 -13.33 15.13
C PHE A 140 -1.18 -14.06 13.85
N LYS A 141 -0.68 -13.64 12.68
CA LYS A 141 -0.98 -14.29 11.39
C LYS A 141 -0.19 -15.58 11.15
N THR A 142 0.77 -15.91 12.02
CA THR A 142 1.65 -17.08 11.82
C THR A 142 1.20 -18.29 12.65
N GLU A 143 0.29 -18.12 13.61
CA GLU A 143 -0.12 -19.17 14.55
C GLU A 143 -1.46 -19.87 14.21
N VAL A 144 -2.06 -19.62 13.02
CA VAL A 144 -3.32 -20.24 12.58
C VAL A 144 -3.29 -20.83 11.18
#